data_AF-A0A832R350-F1
#
_entry.id   AF-A0A832R350-F1
#
_cell.length_a   1.000
_cell.length_b   1.000
_cell.length_c   1.000
_cell.angle_alpha   90.00
_cell.angle_beta   90.00
_cell.angle_gamma   90.00
#
_symmetry.space_group_name_H-M   'P 1'
#
loop_
_entity.id
_entity.type
_entity.pdbx_description
1 polymer ?
#
loop_
_entity_poly.entity_id
_entity_poly.type
_entity_poly.pdbx_seq_one_letter_code
_entity_poly.pdbx_strand_id
1 'polypeptide(L)' 'MPGLLGKKIGMTSVFSAEGKNIPCTVIEAGPCVVT' A
#
# COMPACT_ATOMS: atom_id res chain seq x y z
N MET A 1 7.93 4.92 -16.93
CA MET A 1 7.39 3.82 -16.09
C MET A 1 5.95 4.19 -15.74
N PRO A 2 4.96 3.32 -15.97
CA PRO A 2 3.57 3.61 -15.62
C PRO A 2 3.37 3.62 -14.09
N GLY A 3 2.45 4.47 -13.61
CA GLY A 3 2.03 4.54 -12.21
C GLY A 3 0.54 4.22 -12.04
N LEU A 4 0.09 4.06 -10.79
CA LEU A 4 -1.31 3.83 -10.43
C LEU A 4 -1.83 5.00 -9.59
N LEU A 5 -3.13 5.28 -9.72
CA LEU A 5 -3.87 6.14 -8.79
C LEU A 5 -4.36 5.29 -7.62
N GLY A 6 -4.20 5.79 -6.40
CA GLY A 6 -4.61 5.09 -5.20
C GLY A 6 -5.13 6.01 -4.11
N LYS A 7 -5.92 5.46 -3.20
CA LYS A 7 -6.46 6.14 -2.02
C LYS A 7 -5.71 5.71 -0.77
N LYS A 8 -5.28 6.67 0.06
CA LYS A 8 -4.74 6.38 1.39
C LYS A 8 -5.86 5.88 2.30
N ILE A 9 -5.75 4.65 2.78
CA ILE A 9 -6.73 4.03 3.68
C ILE A 9 -6.32 4.22 5.14
N GLY A 10 -5.03 4.15 5.44
CA GLY A 10 -4.55 4.32 6.80
C GLY A 10 -3.13 3.82 6.98
N MET A 11 -2.76 3.56 8.23
CA MET A 11 -1.47 3.01 8.61
C MET A 11 -1.67 1.77 9.47
N THR A 12 -0.80 0.79 9.29
CA THR A 12 -0.76 -0.44 10.08
C THR A 12 0.67 -0.94 10.18
N SER A 13 0.87 -2.07 10.85
CA SER A 13 2.16 -2.72 11.03
C SER A 13 2.08 -4.17 10.56
N VAL A 14 3.16 -4.66 9.94
CA VAL A 14 3.35 -6.07 9.60
C VAL A 14 4.60 -6.59 10.27
N PHE A 15 4.57 -7.84 10.73
CA PHE A 15 5.74 -8.50 11.31
C PHE A 15 6.49 -9.30 10.25
N SER A 16 7.82 -9.13 10.19
CA SER A 16 8.67 -9.97 9.34
C SER A 16 8.80 -11.38 9.91
N ALA A 17 9.33 -12.31 9.12
CA ALA A 17 9.62 -13.67 9.57
C ALA A 17 10.62 -13.72 10.74
N GLU A 18 11.47 -12.69 10.88
CA GLU A 18 12.42 -12.54 11.99
C GLU A 18 11.78 -11.88 13.23
N GLY A 19 10.47 -11.61 13.21
CA GLY A 19 9.74 -10.97 14.31
C GLY A 19 9.85 -9.46 14.37
N LYS A 20 10.42 -8.79 13.35
CA LYS A 20 10.54 -7.32 13.33
C LYS A 20 9.20 -6.67 12.96
N ASN A 21 8.74 -5.70 13.76
CA ASN A 21 7.59 -4.86 13.42
C ASN A 21 7.98 -3.80 12.37
N ILE A 22 7.28 -3.79 11.23
CA ILE A 22 7.48 -2.83 10.13
C ILE A 22 6.21 -1.99 9.95
N PRO A 23 6.26 -0.67 10.24
CA PRO A 23 5.12 0.22 10.01
C PRO A 23 4.96 0.52 8.52
N CYS A 24 3.72 0.52 8.04
CA CYS A 24 3.39 0.72 6.62
C CYS A 24 2.13 1.59 6.45
N THR A 25 2.04 2.27 5.30
CA THR A 25 0.81 2.94 4.84
C THR A 25 0.06 2.01 3.90
N VAL A 26 -1.24 1.87 4.11
CA VAL A 26 -2.12 1.08 3.24
C VAL A 26 -2.68 1.97 2.15
N ILE A 27 -2.43 1.61 0.90
CA ILE A 27 -2.97 2.27 -0.29
C ILE A 27 -3.91 1.29 -1.00
N GLU A 28 -5.16 1.68 -1.19
CA GLU A 28 -6.08 0.96 -2.08
C GLU A 28 -5.86 1.48 -3.51
N ALA A 29 -5.35 0.61 -4.38
CA ALA A 29 -5.18 0.90 -5.80
C ALA A 29 -6.19 0.09 -6.61
N GLY A 30 -7.01 0.77 -7.41
CA GLY A 30 -8.00 0.17 -8.29
C GLY A 30 -7.58 0.20 -9.77
N PRO A 31 -8.41 -0.34 -10.69
CA PRO A 31 -8.20 -0.19 -12.12
C PRO A 31 -8.06 1.29 -12.49
N CYS A 32 -6.95 1.65 -13.15
CA CYS A 32 -6.68 3.01 -13.61
C CYS A 32 -6.94 3.09 -15.12
N VAL A 33 -8.22 3.19 -15.49
CA VAL A 33 -8.61 3.30 -16.91
C VAL A 33 -8.18 4.65 -17.46
N VAL A 34 -7.42 4.63 -18.56
CA VAL A 34 -7.10 5.85 -19.32
C VAL A 34 -8.30 6.19 -20.18
N THR A 35 -9.02 7.25 -19.82
CA THR A 35 -10.18 7.77 -20.55
C THR A 35 -9.78 8.77 -21.62
#